data_AF-A0A6A6K8X6-F1
#
_entry.id   AF-A0A6A6K8X6-F1
#
_cell.length_a   1.000
_cell.length_b   1.000
_cell.length_c   1.000
_cell.angle_alpha   90.00
_cell.angle_beta   90.00
_cell.angle_gamma   90.00
#
_symmetry.space_group_name_H-M   'P 1'
#
loop_
_entity.id
_entity.type
_entity.pdbx_description
1 polymer ?
#
loop_
_entity_poly.entity_id
_entity_poly.type
_entity_poly.pdbx_seq_one_letter_code
_entity_poly.pdbx_strand_id
1 'polypeptide(L)'
;MDADNQPPRDLNPVTDGQTDEIDPSSTELVLRDNKLKKIPDVSIFKSLLVFDVSFNEIGSSHGLSNVSSTLKELYVSKNEVTNMEKIDQLYQLQILELGSNRLRISTHIS
;
A
#
# COMPACT_ATOMS: atom_id res chain seq x y z
N MET A 1 29.52 18.22 -16.49
CA MET A 1 28.24 17.83 -15.87
C MET A 1 27.40 17.33 -17.01
N ASP A 2 26.99 16.06 -16.93
CA ASP A 2 25.87 15.43 -17.65
C ASP A 2 26.12 13.92 -17.56
N ALA A 3 25.86 13.39 -16.36
CA ALA A 3 25.77 11.97 -16.11
C ALA A 3 24.27 11.67 -15.93
N ASP A 4 23.57 11.32 -17.02
CA ASP A 4 22.36 10.48 -16.93
C ASP A 4 21.82 10.05 -18.31
N ASN A 5 22.65 9.35 -19.09
CA ASN A 5 22.15 8.59 -20.24
C ASN A 5 22.52 7.11 -20.11
N GLN A 6 21.99 6.49 -19.07
CA GLN A 6 21.90 5.03 -18.98
C GLN A 6 20.56 4.57 -19.56
N PRO A 7 20.54 3.58 -20.46
CA PRO A 7 19.28 3.00 -20.94
C PRO A 7 18.48 2.44 -19.75
N PRO A 8 17.14 2.37 -19.85
CA PRO A 8 16.30 1.84 -18.78
C PRO A 8 16.83 0.47 -18.37
N ARG A 9 17.19 0.33 -17.08
CA ARG A 9 17.55 -0.97 -16.51
C ARG A 9 16.40 -1.91 -16.79
N ASP A 10 16.69 -2.99 -17.50
CA ASP A 10 15.74 -4.06 -17.78
C ASP A 10 15.00 -4.42 -16.49
N LEU A 11 13.69 -4.13 -16.43
CA LEU A 11 12.80 -4.55 -15.36
C LEU A 11 12.50 -6.04 -15.57
N ASN A 12 13.51 -6.88 -15.36
CA ASN A 12 13.27 -8.26 -15.01
C ASN A 12 13.28 -8.34 -13.48
N PRO A 13 12.19 -8.81 -12.84
CA PRO A 13 12.25 -9.14 -11.43
C PRO A 13 13.35 -10.18 -11.27
N VAL A 14 14.31 -9.91 -10.40
CA VAL A 14 15.22 -10.95 -9.93
C VAL A 14 14.38 -11.87 -9.04
N THR A 15 13.72 -12.85 -9.64
CA THR A 15 13.16 -13.98 -8.92
C THR A 15 13.76 -15.26 -9.50
N ASP A 16 14.64 -15.85 -8.72
CA ASP A 16 15.23 -17.17 -8.96
C ASP A 16 14.12 -18.23 -8.87
N GLY A 17 13.34 -18.41 -9.95
CA GLY A 17 12.53 -19.61 -10.18
C GLY A 17 11.46 -19.99 -9.13
N GLN A 18 11.21 -19.17 -8.11
CA GLN A 18 10.07 -19.33 -7.22
C GLN A 18 8.87 -18.63 -7.86
N THR A 19 7.86 -19.41 -8.24
CA THR A 19 6.51 -18.86 -8.35
C THR A 19 6.22 -18.16 -7.02
N ASP A 20 5.87 -16.86 -7.05
CA ASP A 20 5.47 -16.09 -5.88
C ASP A 20 4.19 -16.71 -5.27
N GLU A 21 4.34 -17.81 -4.54
CA GLU A 21 3.28 -18.34 -3.70
C GLU A 21 3.01 -17.31 -2.64
N ILE A 22 1.78 -16.80 -2.63
CA ILE A 22 1.34 -15.86 -1.61
C ILE A 22 1.32 -16.60 -0.27
N ASP A 23 2.31 -16.37 0.58
CA ASP A 23 2.38 -16.94 1.92
C ASP A 23 1.38 -16.25 2.86
N PRO A 24 0.29 -16.91 3.27
CA PRO A 24 -0.71 -16.32 4.17
C PRO A 24 -0.17 -16.02 5.58
N SER A 25 0.99 -16.57 5.93
CA SER A 25 1.67 -16.33 7.20
C SER A 25 2.61 -15.13 7.18
N SER A 26 2.82 -14.51 6.01
CA SER A 26 3.71 -13.36 5.88
C SER A 26 3.28 -12.20 6.79
N THR A 27 4.27 -11.56 7.41
CA THR A 27 4.09 -10.34 8.21
C THR A 27 4.25 -9.06 7.39
N GLU A 28 4.75 -9.17 6.16
CA GLU A 28 5.00 -8.03 5.27
C GLU A 28 4.48 -8.32 3.86
N LEU A 29 3.82 -7.32 3.27
CA LEU A 29 3.35 -7.34 1.90
C LEU A 29 3.74 -6.04 1.22
N VAL A 30 4.55 -6.14 0.17
CA VAL A 30 5.04 -4.99 -0.61
C VAL A 30 4.54 -5.10 -2.04
N LEU A 31 3.68 -4.17 -2.44
CA LEU A 31 3.06 -4.07 -3.76
C LEU A 31 3.35 -2.70 -4.41
N ARG A 32 4.56 -2.17 -4.17
CA ARG A 32 4.99 -0.86 -4.69
C ARG A 32 5.13 -0.84 -6.20
N ASP A 33 4.95 0.36 -6.78
CA ASP A 33 5.22 0.65 -8.20
C ASP A 33 4.44 -0.26 -9.16
N ASN A 34 3.17 -0.48 -8.81
CA ASN A 34 2.22 -1.21 -9.61
C ASN A 34 1.15 -0.24 -10.15
N LYS A 35 0.15 -0.77 -10.85
CA LYS A 35 -0.99 -0.01 -11.37
C LYS A 35 -2.28 -0.32 -10.61
N LEU A 36 -2.17 -0.58 -9.30
CA LEU A 36 -3.32 -0.92 -8.48
C LEU A 36 -4.24 0.30 -8.37
N LYS A 37 -5.51 0.10 -8.73
CA LYS A 37 -6.56 1.13 -8.59
C LYS A 37 -7.35 1.02 -7.30
N LYS A 38 -7.18 -0.10 -6.59
CA LYS A 38 -7.85 -0.48 -5.35
C LYS A 38 -6.89 -1.30 -4.50
N ILE A 39 -7.10 -1.28 -3.19
CA ILE A 39 -6.44 -2.23 -2.29
C ILE A 39 -6.90 -3.66 -2.67
N PRO A 40 -5.96 -4.60 -2.89
CA PRO A 40 -6.31 -5.99 -3.16
C PRO A 40 -6.93 -6.65 -1.93
N ASP A 41 -7.65 -7.75 -2.13
CA ASP A 41 -8.14 -8.54 -1.01
C ASP A 41 -6.97 -9.20 -0.26
N VAL A 42 -6.74 -8.74 0.97
CA VAL A 42 -5.68 -9.22 1.86
C VAL A 42 -6.22 -10.13 2.97
N SER A 43 -7.44 -10.66 2.83
CA SER A 43 -8.11 -11.49 3.85
C SER A 43 -7.33 -12.74 4.26
N ILE A 44 -6.46 -13.24 3.39
CA ILE A 44 -5.65 -14.43 3.64
C ILE A 44 -4.53 -14.18 4.65
N PHE A 45 -4.04 -12.93 4.77
CA PHE A 45 -2.94 -12.61 5.66
C PHE A 45 -3.46 -12.39 7.08
N LYS A 46 -3.23 -13.39 7.94
CA LYS A 46 -3.71 -13.36 9.34
C LYS A 46 -2.74 -12.69 10.32
N SER A 47 -1.53 -12.38 9.85
CA SER A 47 -0.43 -11.86 10.67
C SER A 47 0.24 -10.64 10.04
N LEU A 48 -0.42 -9.96 9.09
CA LEU A 48 0.17 -8.85 8.35
C LEU A 48 0.44 -7.65 9.28
N LEU A 49 1.70 -7.27 9.41
CA LEU A 49 2.16 -6.16 10.24
C LEU A 49 2.50 -4.93 9.39
N VAL A 50 3.09 -5.15 8.21
CA VAL A 50 3.54 -4.10 7.29
C VAL A 50 2.85 -4.29 5.96
N PHE A 51 2.20 -3.23 5.47
CA PHE A 51 1.59 -3.23 4.14
C PHE A 51 1.98 -1.98 3.37
N ASP A 52 2.70 -2.18 2.27
CA ASP A 52 3.15 -1.12 1.40
C ASP A 52 2.49 -1.23 0.02
N VAL A 53 1.63 -0.27 -0.29
CA VAL A 53 0.96 -0.10 -1.58
C VAL A 53 1.31 1.25 -2.22
N SER A 54 2.45 1.81 -1.84
CA SER A 54 2.89 3.12 -2.34
C SER A 54 3.18 3.08 -3.84
N PHE A 55 3.15 4.24 -4.51
CA PHE A 55 3.40 4.36 -5.95
C PHE A 55 2.40 3.52 -6.76
N ASN A 56 1.10 3.76 -6.54
CA ASN A 56 0.01 3.11 -7.25
C ASN A 56 -1.04 4.17 -7.66
N GLU A 57 -2.21 3.72 -8.14
CA GLU A 57 -3.34 4.57 -8.56
C GLU A 57 -4.56 4.39 -7.63
N ILE A 58 -4.33 4.06 -6.35
CA ILE A 58 -5.41 3.74 -5.40
C ILE A 58 -6.18 5.00 -5.03
N GLY A 59 -7.47 5.05 -5.38
CA GLY A 59 -8.35 6.20 -5.09
C GLY A 59 -9.08 6.12 -3.74
N SER A 60 -9.14 4.94 -3.12
CA SER A 60 -9.90 4.70 -1.88
C SER A 60 -9.22 3.67 -0.98
N SER A 61 -9.30 3.89 0.33
CA SER A 61 -8.76 3.00 1.37
C SER A 61 -9.65 1.77 1.68
N HIS A 62 -10.73 1.55 0.91
CA HIS A 62 -11.57 0.36 1.05
C HIS A 62 -10.76 -0.92 0.90
N GLY A 63 -10.96 -1.89 1.81
CA GLY A 63 -10.29 -3.20 1.78
C GLY A 63 -9.35 -3.46 2.95
N LEU A 64 -9.04 -2.45 3.77
CA LEU A 64 -8.10 -2.58 4.91
C LEU A 64 -8.72 -3.21 6.17
N SER A 65 -10.05 -3.34 6.25
CA SER A 65 -10.73 -3.82 7.47
C SER A 65 -10.30 -5.23 7.90
N ASN A 66 -9.89 -6.09 6.97
CA ASN A 66 -9.55 -7.49 7.26
C ASN A 66 -8.19 -7.66 7.95
N VAL A 67 -7.32 -6.65 7.88
CA VAL A 67 -6.00 -6.63 8.56
C VAL A 67 -5.97 -5.63 9.72
N SER A 68 -7.11 -5.06 10.08
CA SER A 68 -7.25 -4.05 11.13
C SER A 68 -6.71 -4.47 12.50
N SER A 69 -6.75 -5.77 12.82
CA SER A 69 -6.29 -6.31 14.09
C SER A 69 -4.79 -6.54 14.20
N THR A 70 -4.05 -6.48 13.09
CA THR A 70 -2.63 -6.83 13.05
C THR A 70 -1.75 -5.72 12.49
N LEU A 71 -2.28 -4.90 11.58
CA LEU A 71 -1.49 -3.95 10.82
C LEU A 71 -0.91 -2.85 11.71
N LYS A 72 0.41 -2.71 11.69
CA LYS A 72 1.19 -1.71 12.45
C LYS A 72 1.72 -0.61 11.56
N GLU A 73 2.04 -0.92 10.31
CA GLU A 73 2.60 0.03 9.36
C GLU A 73 1.85 -0.03 8.04
N LEU A 74 1.39 1.14 7.58
CA LEU A 74 0.67 1.29 6.33
C LEU A 74 1.29 2.41 5.50
N TYR A 75 1.83 2.04 4.34
CA TYR A 75 2.42 2.97 3.38
C TYR A 75 1.52 3.03 2.15
N VAL A 76 0.94 4.21 1.91
CA VAL A 76 0.04 4.49 0.78
C VAL A 76 0.51 5.74 0.03
N SER A 77 1.79 6.10 0.16
CA SER A 77 2.31 7.32 -0.45
C SER A 77 2.28 7.24 -1.98
N LYS A 78 2.14 8.39 -2.67
CA LYS A 78 2.00 8.47 -4.14
C LYS A 78 0.87 7.60 -4.67
N ASN A 79 -0.35 7.89 -4.22
CA ASN A 79 -1.60 7.31 -4.68
C ASN A 79 -2.62 8.43 -4.95
N GLU A 80 -3.89 8.07 -5.22
CA GLU A 80 -4.96 9.02 -5.51
C GLU A 80 -5.99 9.14 -4.38
N VAL A 81 -5.64 8.72 -3.15
CA VAL A 81 -6.59 8.66 -2.04
C VAL A 81 -7.11 10.06 -1.71
N THR A 82 -8.43 10.21 -1.72
CA THR A 82 -9.11 11.49 -1.44
C THR A 82 -9.64 11.60 -0.01
N ASN A 83 -9.93 10.46 0.62
CA ASN A 83 -10.36 10.33 2.00
C ASN A 83 -9.91 8.98 2.57
N MET A 84 -9.64 8.93 3.87
CA MET A 84 -9.33 7.70 4.61
C MET A 84 -10.56 7.26 5.38
N GLU A 85 -11.30 6.32 4.83
CA GLU A 85 -12.45 5.71 5.51
C GLU A 85 -11.99 4.66 6.51
N LYS A 86 -12.64 4.63 7.68
CA LYS A 86 -12.46 3.60 8.72
C LYS A 86 -11.02 3.46 9.22
N ILE A 87 -10.22 4.52 9.12
CA ILE A 87 -8.83 4.53 9.62
C ILE A 87 -8.78 4.32 11.14
N ASP A 88 -9.83 4.73 11.86
CA ASP A 88 -10.06 4.49 13.28
C ASP A 88 -10.19 3.01 13.64
N GLN A 89 -10.45 2.14 12.65
CA GLN A 89 -10.48 0.69 12.86
C GLN A 89 -9.07 0.08 12.88
N LEU A 90 -8.04 0.76 12.36
CA LEU A 90 -6.66 0.25 12.38
C LEU A 90 -6.02 0.56 13.75
N TYR A 91 -6.56 -0.03 14.83
CA TYR A 91 -6.20 0.31 16.21
C TYR A 91 -4.78 -0.12 16.64
N GLN A 92 -4.13 -1.00 15.88
CA GLN A 92 -2.72 -1.35 16.07
C GLN A 92 -1.76 -0.48 15.27
N LEU A 93 -2.27 0.44 14.44
CA LEU A 93 -1.45 1.23 13.52
C LEU A 93 -0.57 2.23 14.27
N GLN A 94 0.72 2.18 13.98
CA GLN A 94 1.77 3.01 14.57
C GLN A 94 2.35 3.96 13.52
N ILE A 95 2.44 3.51 12.27
CA ILE A 95 3.00 4.28 11.16
C ILE A 95 1.97 4.33 10.02
N LEU A 96 1.71 5.56 9.55
CA LEU A 96 0.85 5.83 8.41
C LEU A 96 1.54 6.84 7.49
N GLU A 97 1.92 6.42 6.29
CA GLU A 97 2.49 7.31 5.28
C GLU A 97 1.48 7.59 4.16
N LEU A 98 1.02 8.84 4.07
CA LEU A 98 0.03 9.30 3.10
C LEU A 98 0.56 10.38 2.14
N GLY A 99 1.88 10.61 2.12
CA GLY A 99 2.49 11.64 1.27
C GLY A 99 2.07 11.51 -0.20
N SER A 100 1.92 12.65 -0.89
CA SER A 100 1.56 12.66 -2.31
C SER A 100 0.24 11.93 -2.64
N ASN A 101 -0.80 12.10 -1.82
CA ASN A 101 -2.18 11.73 -2.11
C ASN A 101 -3.04 12.96 -2.47
N ARG A 102 -4.34 12.76 -2.70
CA ARG A 102 -5.32 13.81 -3.01
C ARG A 102 -6.25 14.13 -1.82
N LEU A 103 -5.76 13.95 -0.60
CA LEU A 103 -6.53 14.11 0.63
C LEU A 103 -7.11 15.54 0.72
N ARG A 104 -8.41 15.62 1.02
CA ARG A 104 -9.12 16.88 1.24
C ARG A 104 -9.86 16.81 2.57
N ILE A 105 -9.81 17.90 3.33
CA ILE A 105 -10.62 18.05 4.54
C ILE A 105 -12.05 18.38 4.10
N SER A 106 -13.02 17.51 4.40
CA SER A 106 -14.43 17.81 4.22
C SER A 106 -15.00 18.45 5.49
N THR A 107 -15.17 19.77 5.50
CA THR A 107 -15.85 20.46 6.59
C THR A 107 -17.36 20.28 6.43
N HIS A 108 -17.97 19.44 7.27
CA HIS A 108 -19.44 19.43 7.40
C HIS A 108 -19.81 20.54 8.39
N ILE A 109 -20.33 21.65 7.88
CA ILE A 109 -20.92 22.71 8.71
C ILE A 109 -22.39 22.33 8.89
N SER A 110 -22.74 21.81 10.06
CA SER A 110 -24.12 21.54 10.50
C SER A 110 -24.70 22.73 11.26
#